data_AF-A0A843FY54-F1
#
_entry.id   AF-A0A843FY54-F1
#
_cell.length_a   1.000
_cell.length_b   1.000
_cell.length_c   1.000
_cell.angle_alpha   90.00
_cell.angle_beta   90.00
_cell.angle_gamma   90.00
#
_symmetry.space_group_name_H-M   'P 1'
#
loop_
_entity.id
_entity.type
_entity.pdbx_description
1 polymer ?
#
loop_
_entity_poly.entity_id
_entity_poly.type
_entity_poly.pdbx_seq_one_letter_code
_entity_poly.pdbx_strand_id
1 'polypeptide(L)'
;MVAKKKAEKGFCPFCGRSFGGDHDVCPFCGQNLKMYKDDLGPIMNSIQTATNIDMKSPKVRITMSVVVFLLAFAGALVVFDYYDNNFNPANQEVIVPEGIVIDLQNNGYLDLVDDFANQNIKVLPLYDPELKLQFDINPRYQGDYDRIVWNVMTESYNDTNMKNPFYQKVTKDRSNSDDIYSVVWDNLCLGRFWITAECYSDDGCDVFVGSGTYYGKMPKTYSWTYNGKPMTFDYIMSADEVKACLTADLNIRLDQQSRMPMTSYVSENDSIKELNNKLLSLYNKGVDKQYTDADYADFVLSFIQSCFPEVFDSYNYRVSDYWAYPTETLFRGCGDDEDRAILYCAIMKAAGMNVGILSFPEATIAAVEVNLDESFIGTYAKTVKGFEGNYTIADTTSELRLGELRPYYGVSEDGRTLYYNGEELHGRYGLETV
;
A
#
# COMPACT_ATOMS: atom_id res chain seq x y z
N MET A 1 -33.31 -29.37 -46.83
CA MET A 1 -33.15 -28.69 -45.53
C MET A 1 -31.66 -28.59 -45.23
N VAL A 2 -31.06 -27.43 -45.43
CA VAL A 2 -29.65 -27.17 -45.08
C VAL A 2 -29.61 -26.87 -43.58
N ALA A 3 -28.87 -27.68 -42.82
CA ALA A 3 -28.68 -27.46 -41.39
C ALA A 3 -27.94 -26.13 -41.19
N LYS A 4 -28.57 -25.16 -40.51
CA LYS A 4 -27.90 -23.92 -40.08
C LYS A 4 -26.79 -24.31 -39.10
N LYS A 5 -25.54 -24.08 -39.51
CA LYS A 5 -24.36 -24.18 -38.65
C LYS A 5 -24.60 -23.31 -37.43
N LYS A 6 -24.58 -23.89 -36.23
CA LYS A 6 -24.68 -23.15 -34.96
C LYS A 6 -23.55 -22.12 -34.96
N ALA A 7 -23.88 -20.84 -34.82
CA ALA A 7 -22.86 -19.79 -34.71
C ALA A 7 -21.98 -20.11 -33.50
N GLU A 8 -20.66 -20.18 -33.72
CA GLU A 8 -19.69 -20.36 -32.64
C GLU A 8 -19.81 -19.18 -31.68
N LYS A 9 -19.87 -19.50 -30.38
CA LYS A 9 -19.90 -18.50 -29.32
C LYS A 9 -18.46 -18.10 -29.02
N GLY A 10 -18.13 -16.83 -29.23
CA GLY A 10 -16.87 -16.25 -28.77
C GLY A 10 -16.94 -15.97 -27.27
N PHE A 11 -15.77 -15.92 -26.61
CA PHE A 11 -15.62 -15.62 -25.19
C PHE A 11 -14.53 -14.56 -25.03
N CYS A 12 -14.82 -13.51 -24.25
CA CYS A 12 -13.82 -12.49 -23.93
C CYS A 12 -13.12 -12.83 -22.61
N PRO A 13 -11.80 -13.07 -22.60
CA PRO A 13 -11.07 -13.40 -21.38
C PRO A 13 -10.92 -12.21 -20.42
N PHE A 14 -11.07 -10.97 -20.91
CA PHE A 14 -10.92 -9.76 -20.12
C PHE A 14 -12.17 -9.42 -19.31
N CYS A 15 -13.36 -9.59 -19.89
CA CYS A 15 -14.62 -9.26 -19.21
C CYS A 15 -15.47 -10.49 -18.84
N GLY A 16 -15.02 -11.70 -19.21
CA GLY A 16 -15.68 -12.97 -18.89
C GLY A 16 -17.03 -13.21 -19.60
N ARG A 17 -17.41 -12.38 -20.58
CA ARG A 17 -18.69 -12.49 -21.28
C ARG A 17 -18.58 -13.26 -22.59
N SER A 18 -19.58 -14.09 -22.89
CA SER A 18 -19.74 -14.75 -24.18
C SER A 18 -20.52 -13.87 -25.16
N PHE A 19 -20.14 -13.89 -26.44
CA PHE A 19 -20.81 -13.18 -27.52
C PHE A 19 -21.00 -14.09 -28.74
N GLY A 20 -21.95 -13.73 -29.61
CA GLY A 20 -22.19 -14.44 -30.87
C GLY A 20 -21.44 -13.78 -32.03
N GLY A 21 -20.87 -14.59 -32.92
CA GLY A 21 -20.16 -14.12 -34.11
C GLY A 21 -18.66 -13.97 -33.90
N ASP A 22 -17.94 -13.77 -35.01
CA ASP A 22 -16.49 -13.59 -35.00
C ASP A 22 -16.17 -12.10 -34.98
N HIS A 23 -15.58 -11.64 -33.88
CA HIS A 23 -15.23 -10.24 -33.68
C HIS A 23 -13.74 -10.14 -33.36
N ASP A 24 -13.06 -9.17 -33.96
CA ASP A 24 -11.66 -8.83 -33.66
C ASP A 24 -11.56 -7.98 -32.38
N VAL A 25 -12.68 -7.39 -31.93
CA VAL A 25 -12.77 -6.54 -30.73
C VAL A 25 -13.99 -6.97 -29.91
N CYS A 26 -13.85 -7.05 -28.59
CA CYS A 26 -14.95 -7.45 -27.72
C CYS A 26 -16.08 -6.40 -27.75
N PRO A 27 -17.33 -6.78 -28.09
CA PRO A 27 -18.44 -5.84 -28.19
C PRO A 27 -18.90 -5.29 -26.83
N PHE A 28 -18.39 -5.83 -25.71
CA PHE A 28 -18.77 -5.42 -24.36
C PHE A 28 -17.73 -4.54 -23.65
N CYS A 29 -16.44 -4.75 -23.92
CA CYS A 29 -15.37 -4.02 -23.22
C CYS A 29 -14.36 -3.35 -24.15
N GLY A 30 -14.54 -3.43 -25.47
CA GLY A 30 -13.68 -2.75 -26.45
C GLY A 30 -12.26 -3.32 -26.57
N GLN A 31 -11.93 -4.39 -25.84
CA GLN A 31 -10.60 -5.00 -25.86
C GLN A 31 -10.36 -5.78 -27.16
N ASN A 32 -9.16 -5.65 -27.71
CA ASN A 32 -8.75 -6.33 -28.94
C ASN A 32 -8.56 -7.84 -28.67
N LEU A 33 -9.36 -8.67 -29.35
CA LEU A 33 -9.38 -10.12 -29.21
C LEU A 33 -8.42 -10.82 -30.18
N LYS A 34 -7.94 -10.12 -31.20
CA LYS A 34 -7.07 -10.67 -32.24
C LYS A 34 -5.70 -11.04 -31.68
N MET A 35 -5.14 -10.16 -30.85
CA MET A 35 -3.89 -10.38 -30.13
C MET A 35 -3.94 -11.66 -29.26
N TYR A 36 -5.09 -11.90 -28.61
CA TYR A 36 -5.30 -13.10 -27.80
C TYR A 36 -5.42 -14.38 -28.64
N LYS A 37 -6.15 -14.33 -29.76
CA LYS A 37 -6.33 -15.47 -30.66
C LYS A 37 -5.01 -15.90 -31.31
N ASP A 38 -4.17 -14.94 -31.68
CA ASP A 38 -2.92 -15.18 -32.39
C ASP A 38 -1.80 -15.68 -31.44
N ASP A 39 -1.71 -15.15 -30.22
CA ASP A 39 -0.63 -15.50 -29.28
C ASP A 39 -0.96 -16.68 -28.35
N LEU A 40 -2.21 -16.78 -27.87
CA LEU A 40 -2.62 -17.77 -26.87
C LEU A 40 -3.44 -18.93 -27.45
N GLY A 41 -4.02 -18.76 -28.64
CA GLY A 41 -4.77 -19.80 -29.35
C GLY A 41 -3.99 -21.11 -29.53
N PRO A 42 -2.73 -21.08 -30.00
CA PRO A 42 -1.89 -22.29 -30.12
C PRO A 42 -1.59 -22.96 -28.77
N ILE A 43 -1.41 -22.17 -27.71
CA ILE A 43 -1.09 -22.65 -26.36
C ILE A 43 -2.31 -23.34 -25.73
N MET A 44 -3.50 -22.76 -25.87
CA MET A 44 -4.74 -23.34 -25.35
C MET A 44 -5.13 -24.64 -26.08
N ASN A 45 -4.90 -24.73 -27.39
CA ASN A 45 -5.11 -25.97 -28.15
C ASN A 45 -4.14 -27.08 -27.71
N SER A 46 -2.91 -26.70 -27.35
CA SER A 46 -1.90 -27.61 -26.81
C SER A 46 -2.29 -28.15 -25.42
N ILE A 47 -2.91 -27.30 -24.58
CA ILE A 47 -3.42 -27.69 -23.25
C ILE A 47 -4.62 -28.65 -23.37
N GLN A 48 -5.55 -28.41 -24.30
CA GLN A 48 -6.67 -29.34 -24.56
C GLN A 48 -6.21 -30.70 -25.10
N THR A 49 -5.06 -30.76 -25.78
CA THR A 49 -4.47 -32.02 -26.24
C THR A 49 -3.77 -32.76 -25.08
N ALA A 50 -3.27 -32.03 -24.07
CA ALA A 50 -2.59 -32.59 -22.90
C ALA A 50 -3.54 -33.17 -21.83
N THR A 51 -4.85 -32.86 -21.85
CA THR A 51 -5.82 -33.37 -20.88
C THR A 51 -6.18 -34.86 -21.01
N ASN A 52 -5.57 -35.60 -21.94
CA ASN A 52 -5.69 -37.06 -22.05
C ASN A 52 -4.58 -37.85 -21.33
N ILE A 53 -3.76 -37.22 -20.50
CA ILE A 53 -2.65 -37.88 -19.79
C ILE A 53 -3.14 -38.44 -18.44
N ASP A 54 -2.90 -39.73 -18.21
CA ASP A 54 -3.22 -40.43 -16.96
C ASP A 54 -2.43 -39.86 -15.76
N MET A 55 -3.12 -39.10 -14.90
CA MET A 55 -2.57 -38.40 -13.73
C MET A 55 -2.15 -39.31 -12.56
N LYS A 56 -2.21 -40.64 -12.72
CA LYS A 56 -1.81 -41.60 -11.67
C LYS A 56 -0.31 -41.86 -11.63
N SER A 57 0.46 -41.47 -12.65
CA SER A 57 1.91 -41.64 -12.66
C SER A 57 2.63 -40.60 -11.78
N PRO A 58 3.47 -41.02 -10.82
CA PRO A 58 4.28 -40.11 -10.00
C PRO A 58 5.20 -39.20 -10.83
N LYS A 59 5.70 -39.70 -11.97
CA LYS A 59 6.54 -38.92 -12.88
C LYS A 59 5.75 -37.79 -13.53
N VAL A 60 4.49 -38.03 -13.89
CA VAL A 60 3.60 -37.01 -14.47
C VAL A 60 3.26 -35.93 -13.45
N ARG A 61 3.11 -36.27 -12.16
CA ARG A 61 2.88 -35.28 -11.10
C ARG A 61 4.07 -34.37 -10.88
N ILE A 62 5.28 -34.92 -10.83
CA ILE A 62 6.51 -34.12 -10.67
C ILE A 62 6.70 -33.22 -11.90
N THR A 63 6.52 -33.76 -13.11
CA THR A 63 6.63 -32.96 -14.33
C THR A 63 5.57 -31.86 -14.40
N MET A 64 4.31 -32.14 -14.02
CA MET A 64 3.25 -31.13 -13.97
C MET A 64 3.51 -30.05 -12.92
N SER A 65 4.02 -30.41 -11.74
CA SER A 65 4.40 -29.40 -10.73
C SER A 65 5.52 -28.50 -11.24
N VAL A 66 6.52 -29.05 -11.94
CA VAL A 66 7.59 -28.25 -12.56
C VAL A 66 7.06 -27.38 -13.69
N VAL A 67 6.17 -27.91 -14.54
CA VAL A 67 5.56 -27.12 -15.63
C VAL A 67 4.64 -26.02 -15.09
N VAL A 68 3.83 -26.29 -14.06
CA VAL A 68 2.99 -25.27 -13.43
C VAL A 68 3.85 -24.20 -12.75
N PHE A 69 4.95 -24.60 -12.11
CA PHE A 69 5.89 -23.64 -11.52
C PHE A 69 6.58 -22.79 -12.60
N LEU A 70 7.01 -23.41 -13.71
CA LEU A 70 7.61 -22.71 -14.84
C LEU A 70 6.59 -21.82 -15.57
N LEU A 71 5.32 -22.21 -15.66
CA LEU A 71 4.26 -21.40 -16.26
C LEU A 71 3.83 -20.26 -15.33
N ALA A 72 3.84 -20.45 -14.00
CA ALA A 72 3.62 -19.38 -13.04
C ALA A 72 4.79 -18.39 -13.07
N PHE A 73 6.02 -18.87 -13.18
CA PHE A 73 7.22 -18.04 -13.28
C PHE A 73 7.30 -17.31 -14.63
N ALA A 74 7.02 -17.99 -15.75
CA ALA A 74 6.94 -17.36 -17.06
C ALA A 74 5.74 -16.40 -17.17
N GLY A 75 4.61 -16.72 -16.54
CA GLY A 75 3.46 -15.83 -16.45
C GLY A 75 3.78 -14.57 -15.65
N ALA A 76 4.50 -14.70 -14.54
CA ALA A 76 5.00 -13.54 -13.79
C ALA A 76 5.96 -12.70 -14.65
N LEU A 77 6.92 -13.34 -15.34
CA LEU A 77 7.86 -12.64 -16.22
C LEU A 77 7.19 -11.96 -17.41
N VAL A 78 6.16 -12.56 -18.01
CA VAL A 78 5.38 -11.93 -19.11
C VAL A 78 4.52 -10.78 -18.58
N VAL A 79 4.01 -10.87 -17.36
CA VAL A 79 3.30 -9.73 -16.71
C VAL A 79 4.28 -8.59 -16.40
N PHE A 80 5.51 -8.90 -15.99
CA PHE A 80 6.58 -7.89 -15.81
C PHE A 80 7.02 -7.27 -17.14
N ASP A 81 7.26 -8.08 -18.18
CA ASP A 81 7.71 -7.63 -19.50
C ASP A 81 6.59 -6.89 -20.28
N TYR A 82 5.32 -7.22 -20.04
CA TYR A 82 4.16 -6.48 -20.56
C TYR A 82 4.00 -5.10 -19.88
N TYR A 83 4.36 -4.98 -18.60
CA TYR A 83 4.35 -3.70 -17.89
C TYR A 83 5.52 -2.81 -18.28
N ASP A 84 6.72 -3.38 -18.47
CA ASP A 84 7.92 -2.62 -18.87
C ASP A 84 7.88 -2.18 -20.34
N ASN A 85 7.38 -3.01 -21.26
CA ASN A 85 7.43 -2.68 -22.70
C ASN A 85 6.25 -1.87 -23.23
N ASN A 86 5.16 -1.70 -22.45
CA ASN A 86 4.01 -0.87 -22.85
C ASN A 86 3.96 0.51 -22.18
N PHE A 87 4.95 0.86 -21.34
CA PHE A 87 5.09 2.22 -20.83
C PHE A 87 6.11 3.00 -21.66
N ASN A 88 5.67 3.54 -22.79
CA ASN A 88 6.42 4.55 -23.52
C ASN A 88 5.84 5.94 -23.17
N PRO A 89 6.51 6.75 -22.32
CA PRO A 89 6.08 8.11 -22.03
C PRO A 89 6.57 9.00 -23.17
N ALA A 90 5.89 8.93 -24.30
CA ALA A 90 6.11 9.85 -25.41
C ALA A 90 4.81 10.56 -25.76
N ASN A 91 4.61 11.70 -25.08
CA ASN A 91 3.89 12.89 -25.54
C ASN A 91 2.48 12.67 -26.11
N GLN A 92 1.53 12.50 -25.20
CA GLN A 92 0.41 13.43 -25.18
C GLN A 92 0.36 14.02 -23.78
N GLU A 93 0.63 15.32 -23.66
CA GLU A 93 0.07 16.09 -22.54
C GLU A 93 -1.45 15.96 -22.69
N VAL A 94 -2.02 14.94 -22.05
CA VAL A 94 -3.43 14.98 -21.68
C VAL A 94 -3.48 16.14 -20.69
N ILE A 95 -3.99 17.26 -21.15
CA ILE A 95 -4.44 18.33 -20.26
C ILE A 95 -5.53 17.67 -19.41
N VAL A 96 -5.15 17.16 -18.25
CA VAL A 96 -6.10 16.77 -17.21
C VAL A 96 -6.80 18.09 -16.87
N PRO A 97 -8.09 18.25 -17.14
CA PRO A 97 -8.79 19.43 -16.69
C PRO A 97 -8.60 19.50 -15.17
N GLU A 98 -8.21 20.67 -14.66
CA GLU A 98 -8.08 20.89 -13.21
C GLU A 98 -9.32 20.32 -12.51
N GLY A 99 -9.08 19.38 -11.60
CA GLY A 99 -10.12 18.71 -10.83
C GLY A 99 -10.86 19.69 -9.92
N ILE A 100 -12.09 19.35 -9.57
CA ILE A 100 -12.83 20.07 -8.54
C ILE A 100 -12.31 19.60 -7.18
N VAL A 101 -11.64 20.49 -6.45
CA VAL A 101 -11.26 20.24 -5.06
C VAL A 101 -12.38 20.73 -4.14
N ILE A 102 -12.96 19.82 -3.35
CA ILE A 102 -13.95 20.16 -2.31
C ILE A 102 -13.26 20.06 -0.95
N ASP A 103 -13.20 21.17 -0.22
CA ASP A 103 -12.82 21.17 1.20
C ASP A 103 -13.98 20.61 2.03
N LEU A 104 -13.73 19.46 2.64
CA LEU A 104 -14.59 18.82 3.61
C LEU A 104 -14.14 19.31 4.98
N GLN A 105 -15.00 20.12 5.62
CA GLN A 105 -14.76 20.65 6.97
C GLN A 105 -14.11 19.61 7.90
N ASN A 106 -13.19 20.06 8.78
CA ASN A 106 -12.36 19.23 9.68
C ASN A 106 -11.10 18.58 9.08
N ASN A 107 -10.50 19.23 8.07
CA ASN A 107 -9.26 18.80 7.42
C ASN A 107 -9.47 17.50 6.64
N GLY A 108 -10.39 17.51 5.67
CA GLY A 108 -10.53 16.48 4.64
C GLY A 108 -10.79 17.14 3.29
N TYR A 109 -10.48 16.47 2.19
CA TYR A 109 -10.61 17.02 0.85
C TYR A 109 -11.06 15.92 -0.12
N LEU A 110 -11.89 16.29 -1.10
CA LEU A 110 -12.14 15.48 -2.27
C LEU A 110 -11.44 16.13 -3.47
N ASP A 111 -10.71 15.33 -4.23
CA ASP A 111 -10.21 15.72 -5.55
C ASP A 111 -11.00 14.94 -6.60
N LEU A 112 -11.69 15.63 -7.49
CA LEU A 112 -12.71 15.07 -8.36
C LEU A 112 -12.40 15.35 -9.84
N VAL A 113 -12.49 14.32 -10.66
CA VAL A 113 -12.20 14.37 -12.11
C VAL A 113 -13.33 13.71 -12.92
N ASP A 114 -13.15 13.63 -14.24
CA ASP A 114 -14.11 13.04 -15.20
C ASP A 114 -15.49 13.72 -15.17
N ASP A 115 -16.57 12.94 -15.08
CA ASP A 115 -17.93 13.48 -15.10
C ASP A 115 -18.29 14.34 -13.89
N PHE A 116 -17.46 14.34 -12.84
CA PHE A 116 -17.54 15.38 -11.81
C PHE A 116 -17.06 16.73 -12.33
N ALA A 117 -15.88 16.78 -12.97
CA ALA A 117 -15.30 18.00 -13.53
C ALA A 117 -16.16 18.56 -14.68
N ASN A 118 -16.75 17.67 -15.50
CA ASN A 118 -17.71 18.06 -16.54
C ASN A 118 -19.11 18.40 -16.02
N GLN A 119 -19.32 18.27 -14.70
CA GLN A 119 -20.60 18.47 -14.01
C GLN A 119 -21.74 17.60 -14.56
N ASN A 120 -21.43 16.43 -15.13
CA ASN A 120 -22.41 15.43 -15.55
C ASN A 120 -22.96 14.65 -14.34
N ILE A 121 -22.10 14.42 -13.35
CA ILE A 121 -22.45 13.94 -12.02
C ILE A 121 -22.10 15.03 -11.03
N LYS A 122 -23.03 15.34 -10.12
CA LYS A 122 -22.80 16.21 -8.97
C LYS A 122 -22.51 15.35 -7.75
N VAL A 123 -21.57 15.79 -6.92
CA VAL A 123 -21.36 15.21 -5.58
C VAL A 123 -21.72 16.23 -4.51
N LEU A 124 -22.37 15.76 -3.45
CA LEU A 124 -22.81 16.52 -2.30
C LEU A 124 -22.37 15.80 -1.02
N PRO A 125 -21.45 16.39 -0.23
CA PRO A 125 -21.14 15.90 1.10
C PRO A 125 -22.35 16.05 2.02
N LEU A 126 -22.73 14.96 2.69
CA LEU A 126 -23.77 14.92 3.71
C LEU A 126 -23.15 14.57 5.06
N TYR A 127 -23.52 15.30 6.11
CA TYR A 127 -22.97 15.12 7.46
C TYR A 127 -24.09 14.71 8.42
N ASP A 128 -24.34 13.40 8.60
CA ASP A 128 -25.29 12.89 9.60
C ASP A 128 -25.18 11.35 9.82
N PRO A 129 -24.66 10.85 10.96
CA PRO A 129 -23.73 11.46 11.92
C PRO A 129 -22.26 11.42 11.43
N GLU A 130 -21.99 10.66 10.37
CA GLU A 130 -20.71 10.52 9.68
C GLU A 130 -20.79 11.14 8.28
N LEU A 131 -19.64 11.37 7.66
CA LEU A 131 -19.56 11.90 6.29
C LEU A 131 -20.04 10.84 5.29
N LYS A 132 -21.04 11.21 4.49
CA LYS A 132 -21.56 10.43 3.36
C LYS A 132 -21.47 11.27 2.09
N LEU A 133 -21.39 10.61 0.93
CA LEU A 133 -21.42 11.30 -0.37
C LEU A 133 -22.73 10.97 -1.07
N GLN A 134 -23.52 12.00 -1.37
CA GLN A 134 -24.63 11.89 -2.29
C GLN A 134 -24.14 12.23 -3.70
N PHE A 135 -24.54 11.42 -4.67
CA PHE A 135 -24.24 11.62 -6.07
C PHE A 135 -25.54 11.81 -6.84
N ASP A 136 -25.60 12.84 -7.67
CA ASP A 136 -26.78 13.16 -8.47
C ASP A 136 -26.40 13.27 -9.95
N ILE A 137 -27.22 12.69 -10.84
CA ILE A 137 -27.13 13.03 -12.27
C ILE A 137 -27.50 14.50 -12.45
N ASN A 138 -26.75 15.24 -13.28
CA ASN A 138 -27.05 16.64 -13.55
C ASN A 138 -28.52 16.81 -14.01
N PRO A 139 -29.27 17.79 -13.47
CA PRO A 139 -30.65 18.07 -13.87
C PRO A 139 -30.91 18.15 -15.37
N ARG A 140 -29.90 18.52 -16.19
CA ARG A 140 -30.02 18.56 -17.65
C ARG A 140 -30.27 17.19 -18.31
N TYR A 141 -29.98 16.10 -17.62
CA TYR A 141 -30.21 14.72 -18.05
C TYR A 141 -31.33 14.03 -17.25
N GLN A 142 -31.96 14.74 -16.31
CA GLN A 142 -33.06 14.19 -15.52
C GLN A 142 -34.36 14.28 -16.35
N GLY A 143 -35.08 13.16 -16.46
CA GLY A 143 -36.30 13.04 -17.25
C GLY A 143 -36.22 11.96 -18.34
N ASP A 144 -35.03 11.67 -18.85
CA ASP A 144 -34.84 10.85 -20.05
C ASP A 144 -34.69 9.35 -19.77
N TYR A 145 -34.53 8.97 -18.50
CA TYR A 145 -34.24 7.59 -18.09
C TYR A 145 -35.33 7.01 -17.19
N ASP A 146 -35.60 5.72 -17.35
CA ASP A 146 -36.56 4.95 -16.56
C ASP A 146 -35.89 4.06 -15.52
N ARG A 147 -34.59 3.78 -15.69
CA ARG A 147 -33.79 2.99 -14.75
C ARG A 147 -32.36 3.51 -14.70
N ILE A 148 -31.80 3.60 -13.51
CA ILE A 148 -30.38 3.90 -13.31
C ILE A 148 -29.75 2.81 -12.45
N VAL A 149 -28.59 2.32 -12.90
CA VAL A 149 -27.74 1.41 -12.14
C VAL A 149 -26.51 2.17 -11.69
N TRP A 150 -26.47 2.46 -10.40
CA TRP A 150 -25.33 3.07 -9.73
C TRP A 150 -24.35 2.01 -9.29
N ASN A 151 -23.08 2.19 -9.61
CA ASN A 151 -21.97 1.38 -9.15
C ASN A 151 -20.95 2.30 -8.47
N VAL A 152 -20.66 2.07 -7.20
CA VAL A 152 -19.57 2.74 -6.49
C VAL A 152 -18.46 1.72 -6.24
N MET A 153 -17.24 2.07 -6.60
CA MET A 153 -16.05 1.25 -6.41
C MET A 153 -14.99 2.03 -5.66
N THR A 154 -14.19 1.36 -4.82
CA THR A 154 -13.03 2.00 -4.17
C THR A 154 -11.78 1.16 -4.27
N GLU A 155 -10.64 1.84 -4.36
CA GLU A 155 -9.34 1.28 -3.99
C GLU A 155 -9.19 1.51 -2.47
N SER A 156 -9.80 0.64 -1.66
CA SER A 156 -9.77 0.83 -0.21
C SER A 156 -8.34 0.72 0.33
N TYR A 157 -7.88 1.77 1.02
CA TYR A 157 -6.85 1.67 2.06
C TYR A 157 -7.58 1.41 3.38
N ASN A 158 -7.89 0.15 3.69
CA ASN A 158 -8.46 -0.20 4.98
C ASN A 158 -7.50 -1.14 5.73
N ASP A 159 -7.21 -0.80 6.99
CA ASP A 159 -6.13 -1.35 7.85
C ASP A 159 -6.15 -2.88 8.03
N THR A 160 -7.19 -3.57 7.56
CA THR A 160 -7.38 -5.01 7.80
C THR A 160 -7.38 -5.86 6.53
N ASN A 161 -7.46 -5.27 5.33
CA ASN A 161 -7.42 -6.02 4.07
C ASN A 161 -7.20 -5.11 2.86
N MET A 162 -5.95 -5.03 2.37
CA MET A 162 -5.60 -4.48 1.04
C MET A 162 -6.23 -5.25 -0.14
N LYS A 163 -7.17 -6.18 0.08
CA LYS A 163 -7.44 -7.28 -0.88
C LYS A 163 -8.80 -7.29 -1.56
N ASN A 164 -9.76 -6.44 -1.20
CA ASN A 164 -11.01 -6.40 -1.95
C ASN A 164 -11.49 -4.94 -2.16
N PRO A 165 -11.53 -4.44 -3.40
CA PRO A 165 -12.19 -3.17 -3.68
C PRO A 165 -13.63 -3.23 -3.14
N PHE A 166 -14.04 -2.22 -2.37
CA PHE A 166 -15.43 -2.13 -1.97
C PHE A 166 -16.26 -1.87 -3.23
N TYR A 167 -17.35 -2.62 -3.38
CA TYR A 167 -18.26 -2.50 -4.51
C TYR A 167 -19.69 -2.42 -4.00
N GLN A 168 -20.34 -1.30 -4.27
CA GLN A 168 -21.76 -1.11 -4.00
C GLN A 168 -22.49 -0.93 -5.32
N LYS A 169 -23.54 -1.73 -5.53
CA LYS A 169 -24.44 -1.60 -6.68
C LYS A 169 -25.85 -1.29 -6.20
N VAL A 170 -26.41 -0.20 -6.70
CA VAL A 170 -27.79 0.21 -6.43
C VAL A 170 -28.52 0.36 -7.75
N THR A 171 -29.60 -0.39 -7.94
CA THR A 171 -30.49 -0.23 -9.10
C THR A 171 -31.75 0.50 -8.66
N LYS A 172 -32.09 1.58 -9.36
CA LYS A 172 -33.31 2.36 -9.12
C LYS A 172 -34.13 2.40 -10.40
N ASP A 173 -35.39 1.98 -10.29
CA ASP A 173 -36.38 2.01 -11.37
C ASP A 173 -37.45 3.05 -11.06
N ARG A 174 -37.87 3.81 -12.08
CA ARG A 174 -38.89 4.87 -11.95
C ARG A 174 -40.24 4.33 -11.49
N SER A 175 -40.52 3.05 -11.76
CA SER A 175 -41.72 2.36 -11.29
C SER A 175 -41.77 2.18 -9.76
N ASN A 176 -40.62 2.28 -9.07
CA ASN A 176 -40.47 1.95 -7.66
C ASN A 176 -39.92 3.12 -6.81
N SER A 177 -39.47 4.22 -7.43
CA SER A 177 -38.88 5.37 -6.75
C SER A 177 -39.06 6.64 -7.58
N ASP A 178 -39.47 7.72 -6.94
CA ASP A 178 -39.55 9.05 -7.56
C ASP A 178 -38.16 9.68 -7.77
N ASP A 179 -37.16 9.19 -7.03
CA ASP A 179 -35.77 9.64 -7.12
C ASP A 179 -34.84 8.51 -7.54
N ILE A 180 -34.73 8.29 -8.85
CA ILE A 180 -33.77 7.37 -9.47
C ILE A 180 -32.41 8.03 -9.76
N TYR A 181 -32.37 9.36 -9.76
CA TYR A 181 -31.24 10.19 -10.20
C TYR A 181 -30.22 10.48 -9.12
N SER A 182 -30.50 10.08 -7.88
CA SER A 182 -29.58 10.20 -6.76
C SER A 182 -29.17 8.86 -6.19
N VAL A 183 -27.96 8.76 -5.62
CA VAL A 183 -27.55 7.66 -4.74
C VAL A 183 -26.70 8.20 -3.60
N VAL A 184 -26.89 7.67 -2.39
CA VAL A 184 -26.06 7.98 -1.23
C VAL A 184 -25.09 6.84 -0.99
N TRP A 185 -23.81 7.18 -0.87
CA TRP A 185 -22.75 6.29 -0.44
C TRP A 185 -22.35 6.64 0.99
N ASP A 186 -22.53 5.69 1.89
CA ASP A 186 -22.39 5.86 3.34
C ASP A 186 -21.18 5.11 3.94
N ASN A 187 -20.32 4.54 3.10
CA ASN A 187 -19.12 3.81 3.49
C ASN A 187 -17.88 4.44 2.86
N LEU A 188 -17.71 5.74 3.06
CA LEU A 188 -16.60 6.51 2.50
C LEU A 188 -15.27 6.04 3.13
N CYS A 189 -14.34 5.57 2.30
CA CYS A 189 -13.00 5.18 2.72
C CYS A 189 -11.94 6.08 2.08
N LEU A 190 -10.79 6.22 2.75
CA LEU A 190 -9.63 6.95 2.22
C LEU A 190 -9.16 6.33 0.90
N GLY A 191 -8.67 7.19 0.01
CA GLY A 191 -8.13 6.78 -1.29
C GLY A 191 -9.09 7.02 -2.45
N ARG A 192 -8.82 6.33 -3.57
CA ARG A 192 -9.54 6.54 -4.83
C ARG A 192 -10.89 5.84 -4.83
N PHE A 193 -11.85 6.47 -5.47
CA PHE A 193 -13.17 5.91 -5.74
C PHE A 193 -13.64 6.26 -7.15
N TRP A 194 -14.54 5.43 -7.65
CA TRP A 194 -15.25 5.62 -8.92
C TRP A 194 -16.73 5.47 -8.67
N ILE A 195 -17.51 6.31 -9.34
CA ILE A 195 -18.93 6.10 -9.48
C ILE A 195 -19.29 5.98 -10.95
N THR A 196 -20.09 4.96 -11.27
CA THR A 196 -20.68 4.78 -12.59
C THR A 196 -22.18 4.79 -12.47
N ALA A 197 -22.85 5.62 -13.27
CA ALA A 197 -24.29 5.62 -13.44
C ALA A 197 -24.61 5.13 -14.85
N GLU A 198 -25.13 3.90 -14.96
CA GLU A 198 -25.66 3.37 -16.21
C GLU A 198 -27.15 3.74 -16.29
N CYS A 199 -27.48 4.67 -17.17
CA CYS A 199 -28.80 5.27 -17.30
C CYS A 199 -29.52 4.69 -18.52
N TYR A 200 -30.65 4.01 -18.29
CA TYR A 200 -31.40 3.27 -19.31
C TYR A 200 -32.71 3.98 -19.64
N SER A 201 -33.00 4.08 -20.94
CA SER A 201 -34.27 4.53 -21.51
C SER A 201 -34.74 3.54 -22.59
N ASP A 202 -35.93 3.78 -23.17
CA ASP A 202 -36.42 3.02 -24.32
C ASP A 202 -35.51 3.16 -25.56
N ASP A 203 -34.82 4.30 -25.69
CA ASP A 203 -34.00 4.66 -26.85
C ASP A 203 -32.53 4.24 -26.70
N GLY A 204 -32.07 3.86 -25.51
CA GLY A 204 -30.68 3.46 -25.32
C GLY A 204 -30.20 3.41 -23.87
N CYS A 205 -28.87 3.48 -23.74
CA CYS A 205 -28.18 3.49 -22.46
C CYS A 205 -27.05 4.53 -22.53
N ASP A 206 -27.09 5.50 -21.62
CA ASP A 206 -25.99 6.44 -21.38
C ASP A 206 -25.20 5.99 -20.14
N VAL A 207 -23.91 6.29 -20.12
CA VAL A 207 -23.03 5.93 -19.00
C VAL A 207 -22.26 7.16 -18.56
N PHE A 208 -22.41 7.51 -17.29
CA PHE A 208 -21.64 8.58 -16.65
C PHE A 208 -20.64 7.98 -15.67
N VAL A 209 -19.40 8.47 -15.67
CA VAL A 209 -18.31 8.00 -14.80
C VAL A 209 -17.62 9.17 -14.13
N GLY A 210 -17.74 9.26 -12.82
CA GLY A 210 -17.00 10.20 -11.99
C GLY A 210 -15.91 9.48 -11.21
N SER A 211 -14.70 10.02 -11.19
CA SER A 211 -13.60 9.48 -10.38
C SER A 211 -13.18 10.53 -9.35
N GLY A 212 -12.80 10.09 -8.16
CA GLY A 212 -12.29 11.00 -7.14
C GLY A 212 -11.35 10.34 -6.15
N THR A 213 -10.67 11.17 -5.36
CA THR A 213 -9.85 10.73 -4.23
C THR A 213 -10.31 11.41 -2.97
N TYR A 214 -10.60 10.64 -1.92
CA TYR A 214 -10.87 11.16 -0.60
C TYR A 214 -9.61 11.17 0.26
N TYR A 215 -9.20 12.37 0.65
CA TYR A 215 -8.17 12.63 1.64
C TYR A 215 -8.85 13.00 2.95
N GLY A 216 -8.61 12.24 4.00
CA GLY A 216 -9.23 12.45 5.29
C GLY A 216 -8.28 12.07 6.41
N LYS A 217 -8.71 12.29 7.64
CA LYS A 217 -7.99 11.83 8.82
C LYS A 217 -7.98 10.31 8.83
N MET A 218 -6.84 9.73 9.19
CA MET A 218 -6.69 8.29 9.35
C MET A 218 -6.51 7.98 10.85
N PRO A 219 -7.60 7.65 11.57
CA PRO A 219 -7.48 7.21 12.95
C PRO A 219 -6.83 5.82 13.00
N LYS A 220 -5.85 5.66 13.87
CA LYS A 220 -5.22 4.37 14.20
C LYS A 220 -5.16 4.19 15.70
N THR A 221 -5.52 2.99 16.16
CA THR A 221 -5.33 2.58 17.56
C THR A 221 -4.14 1.63 17.60
N TYR A 222 -3.10 2.03 18.33
CA TYR A 222 -1.97 1.15 18.59
C TYR A 222 -2.19 0.37 19.89
N SER A 223 -1.81 -0.90 19.88
CA SER A 223 -1.93 -1.78 21.05
C SER A 223 -0.83 -2.81 21.05
N TRP A 224 -0.06 -2.90 22.13
CA TRP A 224 0.99 -3.90 22.33
C TRP A 224 1.17 -4.22 23.81
N THR A 225 2.09 -5.12 24.13
CA THR A 225 2.45 -5.42 25.53
C THR A 225 3.92 -5.08 25.76
N TYR A 226 4.20 -4.32 26.82
CA TYR A 226 5.56 -4.01 27.25
C TYR A 226 5.75 -4.44 28.70
N ASN A 227 6.75 -5.30 28.97
CA ASN A 227 7.03 -5.87 30.29
C ASN A 227 5.77 -6.46 30.98
N GLY A 228 4.94 -7.16 30.19
CA GLY A 228 3.70 -7.79 30.66
C GLY A 228 2.53 -6.83 30.90
N LYS A 229 2.69 -5.52 30.66
CA LYS A 229 1.62 -4.53 30.77
C LYS A 229 1.06 -4.18 29.39
N PRO A 230 -0.27 -4.18 29.21
CA PRO A 230 -0.87 -3.73 27.96
C PRO A 230 -0.68 -2.22 27.80
N MET A 231 -0.27 -1.82 26.60
CA MET A 231 -0.05 -0.45 26.18
C MET A 231 -1.01 -0.14 25.04
N THR A 232 -1.68 0.99 25.09
CA THR A 232 -2.55 1.42 24.00
C THR A 232 -2.69 2.94 23.96
N PHE A 233 -2.81 3.49 22.75
CA PHE A 233 -3.18 4.88 22.52
C PHE A 233 -3.77 5.05 21.12
N ASP A 234 -4.58 6.10 20.96
CA ASP A 234 -5.09 6.52 19.66
C ASP A 234 -4.20 7.60 19.05
N TYR A 235 -3.96 7.47 17.75
CA TYR A 235 -3.24 8.41 16.90
C TYR A 235 -4.10 8.75 15.69
N ILE A 236 -4.02 9.99 15.21
CA ILE A 236 -4.78 10.43 14.05
C ILE A 236 -3.80 11.11 13.10
N MET A 237 -3.56 10.47 11.95
CA MET A 237 -2.79 11.13 10.89
C MET A 237 -3.65 12.23 10.24
N SER A 238 -3.03 13.37 9.95
CA SER A 238 -3.72 14.49 9.29
C SER A 238 -4.04 14.16 7.83
N ALA A 239 -5.06 14.83 7.26
CA ALA A 239 -5.38 14.62 5.85
C ALA A 239 -4.29 15.14 4.90
N ASP A 240 -3.52 16.16 5.31
CA ASP A 240 -2.39 16.66 4.52
C ASP A 240 -1.30 15.59 4.39
N GLU A 241 -1.02 14.83 5.45
CA GLU A 241 -0.06 13.73 5.42
C GLU A 241 -0.59 12.53 4.66
N VAL A 242 -1.86 12.17 4.86
CA VAL A 242 -2.53 11.14 4.06
C VAL A 242 -2.47 11.50 2.57
N LYS A 243 -2.72 12.78 2.23
CA LYS A 243 -2.58 13.29 0.87
C LYS A 243 -1.15 13.14 0.39
N ALA A 244 -0.16 13.60 1.14
CA ALA A 244 1.25 13.49 0.77
C ALA A 244 1.66 12.04 0.48
N CYS A 245 1.20 11.07 1.29
CA CYS A 245 1.45 9.65 1.08
C CYS A 245 0.71 9.08 -0.15
N LEU A 246 -0.55 9.48 -0.37
CA LEU A 246 -1.35 9.00 -1.50
C LEU A 246 -0.93 9.59 -2.85
N THR A 247 -0.38 10.81 -2.85
CA THR A 247 0.06 11.51 -4.07
C THR A 247 1.57 11.40 -4.31
N ALA A 248 2.30 10.66 -3.47
CA ALA A 248 3.73 10.45 -3.65
C ALA A 248 3.98 9.73 -4.98
N ASP A 249 4.82 10.33 -5.83
CA ASP A 249 5.28 9.69 -7.06
C ASP A 249 6.47 8.78 -6.73
N LEU A 250 6.22 7.48 -6.84
CA LEU A 250 7.21 6.44 -6.51
C LEU A 250 8.47 6.55 -7.36
N ASN A 251 8.37 6.95 -8.64
CA ASN A 251 9.53 7.08 -9.51
C ASN A 251 10.43 8.25 -9.06
N ILE A 252 9.83 9.36 -8.64
CA ILE A 252 10.57 10.50 -8.08
C ILE A 252 11.25 10.11 -6.78
N ARG A 253 10.57 9.35 -5.92
CA ARG A 253 11.14 8.86 -4.66
C ARG A 253 12.32 7.91 -4.86
N LEU A 254 12.20 6.95 -5.78
CA LEU A 254 13.28 6.02 -6.12
C LEU A 254 14.49 6.75 -6.73
N ASP A 255 14.24 7.76 -7.58
CA ASP A 255 15.30 8.62 -8.10
C ASP A 255 16.02 9.39 -6.97
N GLN A 256 15.29 9.89 -5.97
CA GLN A 256 15.85 10.53 -4.78
C GLN A 256 16.65 9.55 -3.92
N GLN A 257 16.12 8.35 -3.65
CA GLN A 257 16.79 7.27 -2.92
C GLN A 257 18.15 6.94 -3.54
N SER A 258 18.26 6.92 -4.86
CA SER A 258 19.53 6.64 -5.56
C SER A 258 20.62 7.69 -5.35
N ARG A 259 20.29 8.87 -4.80
CA ARG A 259 21.20 10.03 -4.67
C ARG A 259 21.43 10.47 -3.22
N MET A 260 20.68 9.92 -2.28
CA MET A 260 20.68 10.37 -0.89
C MET A 260 21.04 9.22 0.05
N PRO A 261 21.74 9.49 1.16
CA PRO A 261 21.95 8.48 2.19
C PRO A 261 20.62 8.16 2.89
N MET A 262 20.48 6.94 3.41
CA MET A 262 19.25 6.49 4.07
C MET A 262 18.90 7.35 5.30
N THR A 263 19.92 7.88 5.98
CA THR A 263 19.76 8.82 7.11
C THR A 263 18.96 10.08 6.76
N SER A 264 18.88 10.46 5.48
CA SER A 264 18.09 11.61 5.03
C SER A 264 16.56 11.39 5.11
N TYR A 265 16.12 10.14 5.23
CA TYR A 265 14.71 9.79 5.42
C TYR A 265 14.28 9.93 6.88
N VAL A 266 15.23 9.96 7.81
CA VAL A 266 15.00 10.19 9.25
C VAL A 266 14.58 11.64 9.47
N SER A 267 13.26 11.87 9.49
CA SER A 267 12.66 13.20 9.52
C SER A 267 11.71 13.39 10.72
N GLU A 268 11.84 14.55 11.38
CA GLU A 268 11.05 14.94 12.56
C GLU A 268 9.98 15.98 12.20
N ASN A 269 8.93 15.52 11.52
CA ASN A 269 7.75 16.36 11.30
C ASN A 269 6.85 16.40 12.55
N ASP A 270 5.78 17.19 12.48
CA ASP A 270 4.88 17.38 13.62
C ASP A 270 4.17 16.09 14.04
N SER A 271 3.87 15.18 13.11
CA SER A 271 3.32 13.86 13.43
C SER A 271 4.28 12.98 14.23
N ILE A 272 5.55 12.95 13.86
CA ILE A 272 6.54 12.18 14.61
C ILE A 272 6.74 12.76 16.02
N LYS A 273 6.71 14.09 16.15
CA LYS A 273 6.73 14.75 17.47
C LYS A 273 5.48 14.43 18.29
N GLU A 274 4.30 14.44 17.68
CA GLU A 274 3.06 14.05 18.36
C GLU A 274 3.09 12.58 18.81
N LEU A 275 3.54 11.68 17.93
CA LEU A 275 3.68 10.26 18.21
C LEU A 275 4.64 10.04 19.39
N ASN A 276 5.81 10.69 19.37
CA ASN A 276 6.76 10.68 20.47
C ASN A 276 6.13 11.19 21.78
N ASN A 277 5.40 12.31 21.74
CA ASN A 277 4.72 12.85 22.93
C ASN A 277 3.69 11.87 23.52
N LYS A 278 2.95 11.14 22.67
CA LYS A 278 2.00 10.09 23.09
C LYS A 278 2.73 8.91 23.72
N LEU A 279 3.79 8.42 23.08
CA LEU A 279 4.62 7.33 23.58
C LEU A 279 5.26 7.69 24.93
N LEU A 280 5.86 8.87 25.04
CA LEU A 280 6.46 9.38 26.26
C LEU A 280 5.42 9.56 27.38
N SER A 281 4.24 10.10 27.08
CA SER A 281 3.15 10.18 28.06
C SER A 281 2.69 8.79 28.51
N LEU A 282 2.66 7.80 27.62
CA LEU A 282 2.24 6.45 27.95
C LEU A 282 3.29 5.75 28.80
N TYR A 283 4.57 5.88 28.43
CA TYR A 283 5.71 5.38 29.19
C TYR A 283 5.69 5.91 30.64
N ASN A 284 5.61 7.24 30.80
CA ASN A 284 5.62 7.89 32.11
C ASN A 284 4.44 7.53 33.02
N LYS A 285 3.31 7.04 32.45
CA LYS A 285 2.14 6.60 33.21
C LYS A 285 2.12 5.09 33.45
N GLY A 286 2.66 4.31 32.52
CA GLY A 286 2.50 2.86 32.48
C GLY A 286 3.70 2.08 33.03
N VAL A 287 4.89 2.66 33.03
CA VAL A 287 6.12 1.96 33.42
C VAL A 287 6.49 2.34 34.86
N ASP A 288 6.58 1.33 35.74
CA ASP A 288 6.92 1.50 37.16
C ASP A 288 8.45 1.61 37.36
N LYS A 289 9.10 2.45 36.55
CA LYS A 289 10.54 2.69 36.63
C LYS A 289 10.82 4.18 36.46
N GLN A 290 11.94 4.62 37.04
CA GLN A 290 12.46 5.95 36.75
C GLN A 290 12.79 6.03 35.25
N TYR A 291 12.44 7.15 34.63
CA TYR A 291 12.77 7.42 33.24
C TYR A 291 14.30 7.40 33.04
N THR A 292 14.75 6.63 32.06
CA THR A 292 16.09 6.69 31.47
C THR A 292 15.93 6.66 29.95
N ASP A 293 16.88 7.26 29.23
CA ASP A 293 16.84 7.26 27.77
C ASP A 293 16.92 5.84 27.19
N ALA A 294 17.68 4.95 27.84
CA ALA A 294 17.77 3.54 27.46
C ALA A 294 16.45 2.77 27.66
N ASP A 295 15.77 2.95 28.80
CA ASP A 295 14.47 2.29 29.03
C ASP A 295 13.40 2.84 28.07
N TYR A 296 13.44 4.14 27.76
CA TYR A 296 12.52 4.74 26.79
C TYR A 296 12.80 4.25 25.37
N ALA A 297 14.08 4.15 24.97
CA ALA A 297 14.49 3.57 23.70
C ALA A 297 14.01 2.11 23.55
N ASP A 298 14.19 1.27 24.57
CA ASP A 298 13.69 -0.11 24.61
C ASP A 298 12.15 -0.18 24.55
N PHE A 299 11.45 0.76 25.20
CA PHE A 299 10.00 0.89 25.11
C PHE A 299 9.54 1.24 23.69
N VAL A 300 10.16 2.22 23.04
CA VAL A 300 9.85 2.60 21.65
C VAL A 300 10.19 1.46 20.70
N LEU A 301 11.29 0.74 20.92
CA LEU A 301 11.66 -0.43 20.13
C LEU A 301 10.55 -1.49 20.18
N SER A 302 10.04 -1.81 21.38
CA SER A 302 8.93 -2.76 21.54
C SER A 302 7.65 -2.33 20.82
N PHE A 303 7.38 -1.01 20.79
CA PHE A 303 6.25 -0.44 20.06
C PHE A 303 6.40 -0.69 18.56
N ILE A 304 7.57 -0.38 17.99
CA ILE A 304 7.85 -0.59 16.56
C ILE A 304 7.78 -2.07 16.19
N GLN A 305 8.43 -2.94 16.98
CA GLN A 305 8.44 -4.39 16.77
C GLN A 305 7.02 -4.98 16.78
N SER A 306 6.15 -4.48 17.66
CA SER A 306 4.80 -5.03 17.85
C SER A 306 3.74 -4.46 16.91
N CYS A 307 3.85 -3.17 16.58
CA CYS A 307 2.78 -2.44 15.88
C CYS A 307 2.98 -2.36 14.36
N PHE A 308 4.19 -2.63 13.87
CA PHE A 308 4.52 -2.54 12.44
C PHE A 308 5.04 -3.90 11.96
N PRO A 309 4.17 -4.75 11.37
CA PRO A 309 4.58 -6.04 10.84
C PRO A 309 5.54 -5.87 9.66
N GLU A 310 6.44 -6.84 9.52
CA GLU A 310 7.38 -6.92 8.42
C GLU A 310 6.66 -7.23 7.10
N VAL A 311 6.82 -6.36 6.11
CA VAL A 311 6.24 -6.52 4.77
C VAL A 311 7.21 -6.01 3.73
N PHE A 312 7.63 -6.88 2.82
CA PHE A 312 8.53 -6.52 1.72
C PHE A 312 7.94 -5.47 0.78
N ASP A 313 8.81 -4.63 0.23
CA ASP A 313 8.45 -3.59 -0.74
C ASP A 313 7.79 -4.11 -2.00
N SER A 314 8.17 -5.30 -2.46
CA SER A 314 7.52 -5.93 -3.62
C SER A 314 6.01 -6.12 -3.41
N TYR A 315 5.57 -6.23 -2.17
CA TYR A 315 4.16 -6.27 -1.80
C TYR A 315 3.59 -4.88 -1.46
N ASN A 316 4.34 -4.07 -0.70
CA ASN A 316 3.85 -2.78 -0.19
C ASN A 316 3.83 -1.68 -1.25
N TYR A 317 4.91 -1.58 -2.04
CA TYR A 317 5.16 -0.52 -3.03
C TYR A 317 5.30 -1.05 -4.47
N ARG A 318 5.31 -2.37 -4.68
CA ARG A 318 5.46 -3.05 -5.98
C ARG A 318 6.81 -2.78 -6.66
N VAL A 319 7.83 -2.52 -5.86
CA VAL A 319 9.22 -2.32 -6.30
C VAL A 319 10.14 -3.20 -5.47
N SER A 320 11.39 -3.37 -5.88
CA SER A 320 12.30 -4.30 -5.22
C SER A 320 12.81 -3.83 -3.86
N ASP A 321 12.98 -2.51 -3.71
CA ASP A 321 13.60 -1.82 -2.58
C ASP A 321 13.10 -0.36 -2.60
N TYR A 322 12.60 0.14 -1.47
CA TYR A 322 12.02 1.46 -1.28
C TYR A 322 12.15 1.90 0.18
N TRP A 323 12.83 3.03 0.41
CA TRP A 323 12.97 3.57 1.76
C TRP A 323 11.81 4.52 2.06
N ALA A 324 10.91 4.12 2.94
CA ALA A 324 9.75 4.93 3.31
C ALA A 324 10.11 6.04 4.29
N TYR A 325 9.49 7.21 4.10
CA TYR A 325 9.50 8.22 5.14
C TYR A 325 8.70 7.74 6.37
N PRO A 326 9.00 8.21 7.59
CA PRO A 326 8.29 7.82 8.80
C PRO A 326 6.75 7.91 8.69
N THR A 327 6.23 8.95 8.02
CA THR A 327 4.78 9.09 7.77
C THR A 327 4.23 8.07 6.79
N GLU A 328 5.00 7.61 5.82
CA GLU A 328 4.60 6.56 4.89
C GLU A 328 4.48 5.22 5.64
N THR A 329 5.44 4.90 6.52
CA THR A 329 5.36 3.74 7.43
C THR A 329 4.15 3.82 8.37
N LEU A 330 3.88 5.00 8.96
CA LEU A 330 2.66 5.22 9.76
C LEU A 330 1.38 5.06 8.93
N PHE A 331 1.38 5.55 7.69
CA PHE A 331 0.25 5.46 6.77
C PHE A 331 -0.07 4.00 6.42
N ARG A 332 0.95 3.25 6.00
CA ARG A 332 0.84 1.82 5.65
C ARG A 332 0.57 0.94 6.86
N GLY A 333 1.11 1.32 8.03
CA GLY A 333 1.05 0.50 9.24
C GLY A 333 1.91 -0.75 9.17
N CYS A 334 2.90 -0.79 8.29
CA CYS A 334 3.86 -1.87 8.09
C CYS A 334 5.11 -1.32 7.37
N GLY A 335 6.16 -2.14 7.29
CA GLY A 335 7.40 -1.85 6.57
C GLY A 335 8.41 -2.99 6.77
N ASP A 336 9.48 -3.05 6.00
CA ASP A 336 10.59 -3.98 6.22
C ASP A 336 11.69 -3.36 7.11
N ASP A 337 12.94 -3.85 6.99
CA ASP A 337 14.03 -3.52 7.91
C ASP A 337 14.30 -2.01 7.96
N GLU A 338 14.47 -1.37 6.80
CA GLU A 338 14.77 0.04 6.65
C GLU A 338 13.61 0.94 7.09
N ASP A 339 12.38 0.64 6.69
CA ASP A 339 11.20 1.44 6.99
C ASP A 339 10.99 1.56 8.50
N ARG A 340 11.17 0.43 9.21
CA ARG A 340 11.01 0.33 10.65
C ARG A 340 12.19 0.97 11.38
N ALA A 341 13.41 0.82 10.87
CA ALA A 341 14.59 1.47 11.42
C ALA A 341 14.52 3.00 11.28
N ILE A 342 14.10 3.50 10.12
CA ILE A 342 13.88 4.92 9.84
C ILE A 342 12.81 5.50 10.78
N LEU A 343 11.67 4.81 10.95
CA LEU A 343 10.61 5.24 11.86
C LEU A 343 11.08 5.27 13.31
N TYR A 344 11.78 4.23 13.77
CA TYR A 344 12.36 4.21 15.11
C TYR A 344 13.32 5.38 15.32
N CYS A 345 14.28 5.59 14.41
CA CYS A 345 15.24 6.68 14.50
C CYS A 345 14.53 8.05 14.49
N ALA A 346 13.47 8.23 13.70
CA ALA A 346 12.72 9.48 13.68
C ALA A 346 12.05 9.79 15.03
N ILE A 347 11.47 8.78 15.69
CA ILE A 347 10.87 8.93 17.03
C ILE A 347 11.95 9.24 18.07
N MET A 348 13.06 8.50 18.07
CA MET A 348 14.16 8.72 19.03
C MET A 348 14.81 10.10 18.83
N LYS A 349 14.95 10.55 17.59
CA LYS A 349 15.44 11.90 17.28
C LYS A 349 14.48 12.97 17.77
N ALA A 350 13.17 12.78 17.59
CA ALA A 350 12.14 13.66 18.17
C ALA A 350 12.10 13.64 19.71
N ALA A 351 12.64 12.60 20.35
CA ALA A 351 12.88 12.53 21.79
C ALA A 351 14.16 13.28 22.23
N GLY A 352 14.91 13.84 21.30
CA GLY A 352 16.14 14.59 21.55
C GLY A 352 17.41 13.73 21.60
N MET A 353 17.36 12.50 21.10
CA MET A 353 18.52 11.59 21.09
C MET A 353 19.23 11.59 19.73
N ASN A 354 20.54 11.37 19.75
CA ASN A 354 21.29 11.14 18.53
C ASN A 354 21.02 9.73 18.02
N VAL A 355 20.88 9.61 16.69
CA VAL A 355 20.49 8.36 16.05
C VAL A 355 21.36 8.08 14.83
N GLY A 356 21.33 6.83 14.39
CA GLY A 356 21.96 6.40 13.16
C GLY A 356 21.29 5.17 12.57
N ILE A 357 21.68 4.87 11.35
CA ILE A 357 21.29 3.66 10.65
C ILE A 357 22.55 2.82 10.46
N LEU A 358 22.44 1.55 10.83
CA LEU A 358 23.50 0.56 10.74
C LEU A 358 23.18 -0.43 9.63
N SER A 359 23.98 -0.40 8.57
CA SER A 359 23.80 -1.26 7.40
C SER A 359 24.64 -2.53 7.53
N PHE A 360 23.96 -3.68 7.48
CA PHE A 360 24.56 -5.01 7.37
C PHE A 360 24.21 -5.65 6.01
N PRO A 361 24.88 -6.74 5.60
CA PRO A 361 24.38 -7.57 4.51
C PRO A 361 22.96 -8.05 4.83
N GLU A 362 22.01 -7.78 3.94
CA GLU A 362 20.61 -8.25 4.04
C GLU A 362 19.84 -7.70 5.25
N ALA A 363 20.33 -6.64 5.90
CA ALA A 363 19.68 -6.07 7.07
C ALA A 363 19.99 -4.58 7.26
N THR A 364 18.97 -3.84 7.66
CA THR A 364 19.07 -2.46 8.13
C THR A 364 18.66 -2.42 9.60
N ILE A 365 19.50 -1.82 10.46
CA ILE A 365 19.29 -1.80 11.90
C ILE A 365 19.34 -0.36 12.39
N ALA A 366 18.40 0.04 13.25
CA ALA A 366 18.46 1.35 13.88
C ALA A 366 19.56 1.41 14.96
N ALA A 367 20.07 2.60 15.23
CA ALA A 367 21.02 2.82 16.31
C ALA A 367 20.71 4.13 17.04
N VAL A 368 20.87 4.15 18.36
CA VAL A 368 20.58 5.32 19.20
C VAL A 368 21.66 5.52 20.24
N GLU A 369 22.09 6.76 20.44
CA GLU A 369 23.06 7.13 21.47
C GLU A 369 22.37 7.17 22.84
N VAL A 370 22.53 6.10 23.61
CA VAL A 370 22.04 5.98 24.99
C VAL A 370 23.07 5.29 25.87
N ASN A 371 23.08 5.64 27.15
CA ASN A 371 23.88 4.95 28.15
C ASN A 371 23.08 3.75 28.68
N LEU A 372 23.57 2.54 28.39
CA LEU A 372 23.06 1.33 29.02
C LEU A 372 23.62 1.21 30.44
N ASP A 373 22.85 0.64 31.36
CA ASP A 373 23.34 0.33 32.70
C ASP A 373 24.46 -0.73 32.62
N GLU A 374 25.49 -0.61 33.47
CA GLU A 374 26.65 -1.52 33.52
C GLU A 374 26.22 -2.97 33.76
N SER A 375 25.08 -3.18 34.42
CA SER A 375 24.47 -4.50 34.64
C SER A 375 23.98 -5.18 33.34
N PHE A 376 23.75 -4.41 32.27
CA PHE A 376 23.27 -4.87 30.96
C PHE A 376 24.40 -5.00 29.92
N ILE A 377 25.45 -4.18 30.07
CA ILE A 377 26.61 -4.12 29.15
C ILE A 377 27.44 -5.41 29.16
N GLY A 378 27.49 -6.13 30.29
CA GLY A 378 28.48 -7.18 30.54
C GLY A 378 28.32 -8.50 29.78
N THR A 379 27.32 -8.69 28.90
CA THR A 379 27.15 -10.01 28.24
C THR A 379 26.56 -9.99 26.83
N TYR A 380 25.70 -9.03 26.47
CA TYR A 380 24.98 -9.08 25.18
C TYR A 380 24.83 -7.75 24.43
N ALA A 381 25.00 -6.60 25.10
CA ALA A 381 24.80 -5.30 24.46
C ALA A 381 25.89 -4.98 23.43
N LYS A 382 25.48 -4.73 22.19
CA LYS A 382 26.33 -4.29 21.09
C LYS A 382 26.18 -2.79 20.90
N THR A 383 27.30 -2.09 21.04
CA THR A 383 27.41 -0.67 20.71
C THR A 383 28.34 -0.50 19.52
N VAL A 384 27.92 0.27 18.53
CA VAL A 384 28.77 0.68 17.40
C VAL A 384 29.30 2.07 17.68
N LYS A 385 30.60 2.27 17.45
CA LYS A 385 31.27 3.54 17.70
C LYS A 385 31.03 4.49 16.52
N GLY A 386 30.26 5.55 16.77
CA GLY A 386 30.10 6.67 15.85
C GLY A 386 31.20 7.72 16.03
N PHE A 387 31.14 8.77 15.21
CA PHE A 387 32.04 9.93 15.36
C PHE A 387 31.74 10.71 16.65
N GLU A 388 30.46 10.84 17.00
CA GLU A 388 29.99 11.68 18.10
C GLU A 388 29.81 10.93 19.42
N GLY A 389 29.71 9.60 19.38
CA GLY A 389 29.40 8.80 20.57
C GLY A 389 29.32 7.30 20.30
N ASN A 390 28.89 6.56 21.31
CA ASN A 390 28.62 5.13 21.19
C ASN A 390 27.12 4.92 20.98
N TYR A 391 26.77 4.21 19.92
CA TYR A 391 25.38 4.00 19.53
C TYR A 391 24.97 2.57 19.86
N THR A 392 23.91 2.43 20.64
CA THR A 392 23.30 1.14 20.96
C THR A 392 22.39 0.73 19.81
N ILE A 393 22.52 -0.51 19.35
CA ILE A 393 21.70 -1.03 18.26
C ILE A 393 20.26 -1.30 18.71
N ALA A 394 19.32 -1.16 17.78
CA ALA A 394 17.91 -1.42 17.96
C ALA A 394 17.40 -2.20 16.75
N ASP A 395 17.36 -3.53 16.85
CA ASP A 395 16.89 -4.40 15.77
C ASP A 395 15.36 -4.37 15.73
N THR A 396 14.82 -3.56 14.82
CA THR A 396 13.38 -3.30 14.74
C THR A 396 12.57 -4.46 14.17
N THR A 397 13.21 -5.47 13.60
CA THR A 397 12.54 -6.55 12.86
C THR A 397 12.42 -7.83 13.66
N SER A 398 13.32 -8.06 14.60
CA SER A 398 13.30 -9.20 15.50
C SER A 398 12.56 -8.91 16.83
N GLU A 399 12.48 -9.90 17.72
CA GLU A 399 12.00 -9.75 19.10
C GLU A 399 13.15 -9.43 20.08
N LEU A 400 14.30 -9.01 19.55
CA LEU A 400 15.51 -8.74 20.33
C LEU A 400 15.36 -7.44 21.12
N ARG A 401 15.98 -7.40 22.29
CA ARG A 401 15.99 -6.19 23.13
C ARG A 401 16.96 -5.16 22.59
N LEU A 402 16.84 -3.94 23.09
CA LEU A 402 17.81 -2.88 22.81
C LEU A 402 19.25 -3.39 23.13
N GLY A 403 20.16 -3.23 22.18
CA GLY A 403 21.55 -3.70 22.27
C GLY A 403 21.76 -5.16 21.86
N GLU A 404 20.73 -5.95 21.61
CA GLU A 404 20.89 -7.32 21.12
C GLU A 404 20.92 -7.37 19.59
N LEU A 405 21.65 -8.35 19.04
CA LEU A 405 21.87 -8.50 17.60
C LEU A 405 21.60 -9.93 17.14
N ARG A 406 21.08 -10.09 15.92
CA ARG A 406 20.86 -11.43 15.32
C ARG A 406 22.18 -12.23 15.25
N PRO A 407 22.17 -13.56 15.41
CA PRO A 407 23.38 -14.38 15.57
C PRO A 407 24.42 -14.33 14.44
N TYR A 408 24.00 -13.96 13.23
CA TYR A 408 24.87 -13.87 12.06
C TYR A 408 25.61 -12.55 11.95
N TYR A 409 25.20 -11.53 12.71
CA TYR A 409 25.86 -10.24 12.75
C TYR A 409 26.67 -10.10 14.03
N GLY A 410 27.74 -9.32 13.96
CA GLY A 410 28.61 -9.06 15.10
C GLY A 410 29.14 -7.64 15.10
N VAL A 411 29.51 -7.18 16.29
CA VAL A 411 30.27 -5.96 16.52
C VAL A 411 31.43 -6.32 17.45
N SER A 412 32.64 -5.85 17.12
CA SER A 412 33.83 -6.01 17.95
C SER A 412 33.66 -5.36 19.32
N GLU A 413 34.48 -5.78 20.29
CA GLU A 413 34.45 -5.23 21.65
C GLU A 413 34.70 -3.70 21.70
N ASP A 414 35.47 -3.17 20.75
CA ASP A 414 35.73 -1.73 20.64
C ASP A 414 34.67 -0.95 19.85
N GLY A 415 33.63 -1.65 19.35
CA GLY A 415 32.51 -1.06 18.61
C GLY A 415 32.84 -0.65 17.18
N ARG A 416 34.03 -0.92 16.66
CA ARG A 416 34.50 -0.37 15.36
C ARG A 416 34.37 -1.32 14.18
N THR A 417 34.44 -2.61 14.43
CA THR A 417 34.46 -3.63 13.38
C THR A 417 33.13 -4.37 13.40
N LEU A 418 32.48 -4.43 12.23
CA LEU A 418 31.26 -5.19 12.03
C LEU A 418 31.59 -6.56 11.43
N TYR A 419 30.78 -7.57 11.74
CA TYR A 419 30.94 -8.92 11.24
C TYR A 419 29.65 -9.47 10.65
N TYR A 420 29.77 -10.30 9.61
CA TYR A 420 28.70 -11.14 9.07
C TYR A 420 29.21 -12.57 8.88
N ASN A 421 28.54 -13.56 9.49
CA ASN A 421 28.97 -14.96 9.48
C ASN A 421 30.44 -15.16 9.94
N GLY A 422 30.91 -14.32 10.86
CA GLY A 422 32.28 -14.35 11.37
C GLY A 422 33.32 -13.68 10.47
N GLU A 423 32.93 -13.19 9.29
CA GLU A 423 33.78 -12.41 8.40
C GLU A 423 33.66 -10.93 8.69
N GLU A 424 34.78 -10.22 8.68
CA GLU A 424 34.83 -8.78 8.86
C GLU A 424 34.17 -8.06 7.67
N LEU A 425 33.32 -7.10 7.97
CA LEU A 425 32.65 -6.27 6.97
C LEU A 425 33.48 -5.02 6.66
N HIS A 426 33.48 -4.66 5.37
CA HIS A 426 34.16 -3.48 4.86
C HIS A 426 33.29 -2.74 3.84
N GLY A 427 33.66 -1.49 3.56
CA GLY A 427 33.07 -0.71 2.48
C GLY A 427 31.71 -0.10 2.86
N ARG A 428 30.65 -0.52 2.16
CA ARG A 428 29.29 0.06 2.27
C ARG A 428 28.53 -0.29 3.56
N TYR A 429 29.10 -1.14 4.40
CA TYR A 429 28.49 -1.55 5.68
C TYR A 429 29.08 -0.72 6.81
N GLY A 430 28.25 -0.24 7.71
CA GLY A 430 28.67 0.73 8.71
C GLY A 430 27.51 1.46 9.35
N LEU A 431 27.85 2.23 10.39
CA LEU A 431 26.95 3.17 11.02
C LEU A 431 27.00 4.51 10.28
N GLU A 432 25.85 4.97 9.83
CA GLU A 432 25.63 6.33 9.34
C GLU A 432 24.81 7.11 10.38
N THR A 433 25.37 8.17 10.95
CA THR A 433 24.68 9.01 11.93
C THR A 433 23.88 10.12 11.23
N VAL A 434 22.77 10.55 11.84
CA VAL A 434 21.83 11.53 11.28
C VAL A 434 22.17 12.96 11.68
#